data_AF-A0A8C6GN69-F1
#
_entry.id   AF-A0A8C6GN69-F1
#
_cell.length_a   1.000
_cell.length_b   1.000
_cell.length_c   1.000
_cell.angle_alpha   90.00
_cell.angle_beta   90.00
_cell.angle_gamma   90.00
#
_symmetry.space_group_name_H-M   'P 1'
#
loop_
_entity.id
_entity.type
_entity.pdbx_description
1 polymer ?
#
loop_
_entity_poly.entity_id
_entity_poly.type
_entity_poly.pdbx_seq_one_letter_code
_entity_poly.pdbx_strand_id
1 'polypeptide(L)'
;MEERSDSEPTPGCSGSDPAPVRDGGGAHTWAPEDAWMGTHPKYLEMMELDIGDATQVYIAFLVYLDLMESKSWHEVNCVGIPELQLICLLGTEIEGEGLQTVVPTPISASLSHNRIFLLEDDICPSWC
;
A
#
# COMPACT_ATOMS: atom_id res chain seq x y z
N MET A 1 51.43 -43.33 -15.22
CA MET A 1 50.42 -42.29 -14.95
C MET A 1 49.57 -42.81 -13.79
N GLU A 2 50.06 -42.83 -12.55
CA GLU A 2 50.33 -41.68 -11.65
C GLU A 2 49.07 -40.80 -11.52
N GLU A 3 48.60 -40.38 -10.35
CA GLU A 3 48.90 -40.63 -8.94
C GLU A 3 47.71 -40.05 -8.16
N ARG A 4 47.48 -40.54 -6.94
CA ARG A 4 46.45 -40.05 -6.02
C ARG A 4 47.00 -38.77 -5.35
N SER A 5 46.18 -37.73 -5.16
CA SER A 5 46.52 -36.72 -4.16
C SER A 5 45.28 -36.09 -3.54
N ASP A 6 45.12 -36.48 -2.28
CA ASP A 6 44.35 -35.91 -1.19
C ASP A 6 44.97 -34.56 -0.79
N SER A 7 44.16 -33.53 -0.54
CA SER A 7 44.57 -32.34 0.24
C SER A 7 43.35 -31.49 0.64
N GLU A 8 42.89 -31.69 1.86
CA GLU A 8 42.35 -30.64 2.76
C GLU A 8 43.41 -30.40 3.86
N PRO A 9 43.27 -29.43 4.79
CA PRO A 9 42.98 -27.99 4.70
C PRO A 9 44.18 -27.17 5.26
N THR A 10 44.07 -25.83 5.40
CA THR A 10 44.71 -24.91 6.41
C THR A 10 45.04 -23.53 5.81
N PRO A 11 45.28 -22.44 6.61
CA PRO A 11 44.85 -22.12 7.98
C PRO A 11 44.20 -20.71 8.07
N GLY A 12 43.49 -20.44 9.17
CA GLY A 12 43.04 -19.09 9.51
C GLY A 12 44.20 -18.15 9.89
N CYS A 13 44.01 -16.86 9.62
CA CYS A 13 44.73 -15.77 10.29
C CYS A 13 43.80 -14.57 10.46
N SER A 14 43.57 -14.22 11.72
CA SER A 14 42.82 -13.07 12.19
C SER A 14 43.50 -11.75 11.79
N GLY A 15 42.69 -10.75 11.41
CA GLY A 15 43.10 -9.35 11.29
C GLY A 15 41.96 -8.45 11.73
N SER A 16 42.21 -7.69 12.79
CA SER A 16 41.28 -6.85 13.55
C SER A 16 40.72 -5.65 12.75
N ASP A 17 39.54 -5.19 13.20
CA ASP A 17 38.66 -4.13 12.67
C ASP A 17 39.30 -2.75 12.38
N PRO A 18 38.54 -1.81 11.76
CA PRO A 18 37.77 -0.94 12.65
C PRO A 18 36.29 -0.81 12.26
N ALA A 19 35.46 -0.82 13.30
CA ALA A 19 34.05 -0.51 13.26
C ALA A 19 33.77 0.83 12.55
N PRO A 20 32.70 0.95 11.76
CA PRO A 20 32.22 2.26 11.35
C PRO A 20 31.69 3.00 12.58
N VAL A 21 32.28 4.16 12.80
CA VAL A 21 31.93 5.16 13.81
C VAL A 21 30.43 5.47 13.72
N ARG A 22 29.74 5.31 14.85
CA ARG A 22 28.42 5.87 15.09
C ARG A 22 28.57 7.38 15.31
N ASP A 23 28.25 8.15 14.28
CA ASP A 23 27.89 9.57 14.31
C ASP A 23 26.62 9.64 13.43
N GLY A 24 25.43 9.98 13.91
CA GLY A 24 25.08 11.22 14.59
C GLY A 24 23.94 11.84 13.79
N GLY A 25 22.69 11.68 14.25
CA GLY A 25 21.53 12.51 13.88
C GLY A 25 21.15 12.59 12.39
N GLY A 26 20.23 11.73 11.95
CA GLY A 26 19.54 11.91 10.68
C GLY A 26 18.31 11.03 10.60
N ALA A 27 17.14 11.66 10.63
CA ALA A 27 15.83 11.17 10.18
C ALA A 27 15.64 9.65 9.99
N HIS A 28 14.81 9.05 10.84
CA HIS A 28 13.97 7.87 10.57
C HIS A 28 14.27 7.14 9.23
N THR A 29 15.20 6.19 9.29
CA THR A 29 15.61 5.27 8.20
C THR A 29 14.47 4.28 7.86
N TRP A 30 13.32 4.79 7.43
CA TRP A 30 12.15 4.00 7.04
C TRP A 30 11.59 4.39 5.66
N ALA A 31 12.19 5.34 4.96
CA ALA A 31 11.90 5.56 3.55
C ALA A 31 13.12 5.10 2.73
N PRO A 32 13.13 3.85 2.25
CA PRO A 32 14.07 3.44 1.21
C PRO A 32 13.87 4.32 -0.02
N GLU A 33 14.91 4.46 -0.82
CA GLU A 33 14.88 5.02 -2.18
C GLU A 33 13.83 4.37 -3.11
N ASP A 34 13.23 3.25 -2.68
CA ASP A 34 12.11 2.51 -3.30
C ASP A 34 10.71 2.86 -2.73
N ALA A 35 10.53 4.02 -2.10
CA ALA A 35 9.22 4.49 -1.61
C ALA A 35 8.27 4.92 -2.75
N TRP A 36 8.10 4.09 -3.77
CA TRP A 36 7.30 4.36 -4.97
C TRP A 36 5.85 4.73 -4.66
N MET A 37 5.26 4.12 -3.63
CA MET A 37 3.91 4.49 -3.19
C MET A 37 3.89 5.91 -2.64
N GLY A 38 4.89 6.28 -1.83
CA GLY A 38 5.02 7.61 -1.26
C GLY A 38 5.29 8.73 -2.28
N THR A 39 5.61 8.38 -3.52
CA THR A 39 5.76 9.33 -4.63
C THR A 39 4.63 9.23 -5.66
N HIS A 40 3.74 8.23 -5.54
CA HIS A 40 2.66 8.02 -6.48
C HIS A 40 1.56 9.09 -6.29
N PRO A 41 1.19 9.86 -7.34
CA PRO A 41 0.23 10.96 -7.20
C PRO A 41 -1.09 10.55 -6.57
N LYS A 42 -1.64 9.39 -6.97
CA LYS A 42 -2.90 8.88 -6.40
C LYS A 42 -2.78 8.47 -4.93
N TYR A 43 -1.61 8.00 -4.49
CA TYR A 43 -1.41 7.64 -3.08
C TYR A 43 -1.33 8.89 -2.21
N LEU A 44 -0.66 9.95 -2.70
CA LEU A 44 -0.64 11.26 -2.05
C LEU A 44 -2.04 11.85 -1.94
N GLU A 45 -2.82 11.84 -3.02
CA GLU A 45 -4.22 12.29 -3.03
C GLU A 45 -5.07 11.54 -1.98
N MET A 46 -4.91 10.22 -1.88
CA MET A 46 -5.64 9.43 -0.87
C MET A 46 -5.20 9.74 0.57
N MET A 47 -3.94 10.12 0.80
CA MET A 47 -3.49 10.59 2.12
C MET A 47 -4.09 11.94 2.51
N GLU A 48 -4.46 12.78 1.54
CA GLU A 48 -5.07 14.09 1.77
C GLU A 48 -6.58 14.03 2.11
N LEU A 49 -7.22 12.86 1.98
CA LEU A 49 -8.65 12.66 2.28
C LEU A 49 -8.99 12.68 3.79
N ASP A 50 -8.08 13.15 4.65
CA ASP A 50 -8.22 13.26 6.11
C ASP A 50 -8.68 11.96 6.82
N ILE A 51 -8.31 10.80 6.26
CA ILE A 51 -8.58 9.51 6.87
C ILE A 51 -7.48 9.18 7.87
N GLY A 52 -7.85 9.09 9.15
CA GLY A 52 -6.93 8.85 10.27
C GLY A 52 -6.27 7.45 10.30
N ASP A 53 -6.51 6.59 9.30
CA ASP A 53 -5.95 5.24 9.20
C ASP A 53 -5.11 5.08 7.93
N ALA A 54 -3.78 5.08 8.10
CA ALA A 54 -2.81 4.82 7.03
C ALA A 54 -2.97 3.41 6.41
N THR A 55 -3.52 2.45 7.16
CA THR A 55 -3.84 1.12 6.66
C THR A 55 -4.93 1.19 5.60
N GLN A 56 -5.95 2.03 5.82
CA GLN A 56 -7.01 2.21 4.84
C GLN A 56 -6.51 2.87 3.57
N VAL A 57 -5.64 3.88 3.68
CA VAL A 57 -4.98 4.50 2.52
C VAL A 57 -4.22 3.46 1.71
N TYR A 58 -3.44 2.62 2.39
CA TYR A 58 -2.70 1.53 1.75
C TYR A 58 -3.61 0.53 1.04
N ILE A 59 -4.66 0.04 1.71
CA ILE A 59 -5.60 -0.93 1.14
C ILE A 59 -6.36 -0.32 -0.04
N ALA A 60 -6.85 0.92 0.09
CA ALA A 60 -7.55 1.62 -0.97
C ALA A 60 -6.65 1.82 -2.20
N PHE A 61 -5.38 2.14 -1.99
CA PHE A 61 -4.41 2.26 -3.06
C PHE A 61 -4.16 0.94 -3.79
N LEU A 62 -4.02 -0.17 -3.07
CA LEU A 62 -3.88 -1.49 -3.69
C LEU A 62 -5.11 -1.86 -4.54
N VAL A 63 -6.31 -1.57 -4.05
CA VAL A 63 -7.54 -1.83 -4.81
C VAL A 63 -7.64 -0.89 -6.02
N TYR A 64 -7.25 0.37 -5.90
CA TYR A 64 -7.20 1.31 -7.03
C TYR A 64 -6.30 0.78 -8.16
N LEU A 65 -5.10 0.29 -7.82
CA LEU A 65 -4.19 -0.30 -8.81
C LEU A 65 -4.82 -1.53 -9.47
N ASP A 66 -5.49 -2.40 -8.70
CA ASP A 66 -6.22 -3.54 -9.26
C ASP A 66 -7.32 -3.09 -10.23
N LEU A 67 -8.10 -2.06 -9.89
CA LEU A 67 -9.15 -1.55 -10.76
C LEU A 67 -8.60 -0.94 -12.06
N MET A 68 -7.54 -0.12 -11.96
CA MET A 68 -6.97 0.57 -13.12
C MET A 68 -6.08 -0.32 -13.99
N GLU A 69 -5.23 -1.15 -13.39
CA GLU A 69 -4.23 -1.94 -14.13
C GLU A 69 -4.73 -3.34 -14.47
N SER A 70 -5.40 -4.02 -13.54
CA SER A 70 -5.85 -5.40 -13.74
C SER A 70 -7.24 -5.48 -14.35
N LYS A 71 -8.19 -4.67 -13.86
CA LYS A 71 -9.56 -4.62 -14.41
C LYS A 71 -9.72 -3.58 -15.52
N SER A 72 -8.76 -2.67 -15.71
CA SER A 72 -8.77 -1.64 -16.77
C SER A 72 -10.02 -0.76 -16.75
N TRP A 73 -10.44 -0.31 -15.56
CA TRP A 73 -11.55 0.63 -15.42
C TRP A 73 -11.27 1.95 -16.16
N HIS A 74 -12.34 2.56 -16.69
CA HIS A 74 -12.23 3.81 -17.44
C HIS A 74 -11.82 4.99 -16.54
N GLU A 75 -12.47 5.13 -15.40
CA GLU A 75 -12.19 6.19 -14.43
C GLU A 75 -12.45 5.68 -13.00
N VAL A 76 -11.57 6.07 -12.07
CA VAL A 76 -11.73 5.80 -10.63
C VAL A 76 -11.36 7.04 -9.82
N ASN A 77 -12.33 7.53 -9.07
CA ASN A 77 -12.25 8.61 -8.09
C ASN A 77 -12.19 8.04 -6.67
N CYS A 78 -11.61 8.82 -5.74
CA CYS A 78 -11.46 8.42 -4.35
C CYS A 78 -12.20 9.40 -3.46
N VAL A 79 -13.00 8.90 -2.52
CA VAL A 79 -13.75 9.71 -1.57
C VAL A 79 -13.48 9.21 -0.17
N GLY A 80 -13.04 10.11 0.70
CA GLY A 80 -12.89 9.84 2.12
C GLY A 80 -14.23 9.94 2.84
N ILE A 81 -14.48 9.02 3.76
CA ILE A 81 -15.58 9.06 4.73
C ILE A 81 -14.93 9.14 6.12
N PRO A 82 -14.66 10.36 6.63
CA PRO A 82 -13.96 10.57 7.90
C PRO A 82 -14.68 9.93 9.10
N GLU A 83 -16.02 9.92 9.09
CA GLU A 83 -16.88 9.37 10.14
C GLU A 83 -16.63 7.87 10.35
N LEU A 84 -16.35 7.16 9.25
CA LEU A 84 -16.08 5.73 9.25
C LEU A 84 -14.58 5.43 9.15
N GLN A 85 -13.74 6.45 8.96
CA GLN A 85 -12.30 6.35 8.64
C GLN A 85 -12.05 5.43 7.43
N LEU A 86 -12.91 5.54 6.41
CA LEU A 86 -12.87 4.72 5.21
C LEU A 86 -12.58 5.58 3.98
N ILE A 87 -12.01 4.94 2.97
CA ILE A 87 -11.92 5.50 1.61
C ILE A 87 -12.80 4.63 0.72
N CYS A 88 -13.67 5.23 -0.07
CA CYS A 88 -14.42 4.58 -1.12
C CYS A 88 -13.82 4.92 -2.49
N LEU A 89 -13.83 3.94 -3.39
CA LEU A 89 -13.42 4.10 -4.78
C LEU A 89 -14.68 4.11 -5.63
N LEU A 90 -14.89 5.19 -6.37
CA LEU A 90 -16.07 5.35 -7.22
C LEU A 90 -15.63 5.53 -8.65
N GLY A 91 -16.20 4.74 -9.55
CA GLY A 91 -15.70 4.74 -10.91
C GLY A 91 -16.64 4.06 -11.88
N THR A 92 -16.23 4.05 -13.13
CA THR A 92 -16.91 3.36 -14.21
C THR A 92 -15.96 2.36 -14.82
N GLU A 93 -16.43 1.12 -14.98
CA GLU A 93 -15.65 0.08 -15.65
C GLU A 93 -15.57 0.38 -17.15
N ILE A 94 -16.71 0.74 -17.75
CA ILE A 94 -16.84 1.07 -19.16
C ILE A 94 -17.36 2.50 -19.31
N GLU A 95 -16.81 3.23 -20.28
CA GLU A 95 -17.26 4.58 -20.62
C GLU A 95 -18.77 4.61 -20.95
N GLY A 96 -19.52 5.49 -20.27
CA GLY A 96 -20.96 5.63 -20.47
C GLY A 96 -21.84 4.66 -19.67
N GLU A 97 -21.25 3.81 -18.82
CA GLU A 97 -22.01 3.02 -17.85
C GLU A 97 -22.30 3.78 -16.55
N GLY A 98 -23.13 3.18 -15.69
CA GLY A 98 -23.44 3.72 -14.37
C GLY A 98 -22.24 3.70 -13.44
N LEU A 99 -22.24 4.62 -12.47
CA LEU A 99 -21.21 4.69 -11.44
C LEU A 99 -21.29 3.46 -10.52
N GLN A 100 -20.14 2.82 -10.31
CA GLN A 100 -19.96 1.71 -9.39
C GLN A 100 -19.14 2.16 -8.18
N THR A 101 -19.52 1.66 -7.00
CA THR A 101 -18.82 1.94 -5.74
C THR A 101 -18.13 0.69 -5.23
N VAL A 102 -16.84 0.82 -4.95
CA VAL A 102 -15.99 -0.24 -4.37
C VAL A 102 -15.49 0.24 -3.01
N VAL A 103 -15.67 -0.58 -1.98
CA VAL A 103 -15.21 -0.30 -0.62
C VAL A 103 -14.04 -1.21 -0.28
N PRO A 104 -12.80 -0.71 -0.29
CA PRO A 104 -11.61 -1.45 0.09
C PRO A 104 -11.72 -1.92 1.54
N THR A 105 -11.71 -3.24 1.74
CA THR A 105 -11.89 -3.87 3.06
C THR A 105 -10.72 -4.81 3.34
N PRO A 106 -9.99 -4.65 4.46
CA PRO A 106 -8.92 -5.57 4.82
C PRO A 106 -9.47 -6.98 5.06
N ILE A 107 -8.67 -8.01 4.78
CA ILE A 107 -9.06 -9.40 5.08
C ILE A 107 -9.26 -9.66 6.58
N SER A 108 -8.63 -8.86 7.43
CA SER A 108 -8.79 -8.91 8.89
C SER A 108 -10.05 -8.20 9.38
N ALA A 109 -10.72 -7.41 8.53
CA ALA A 109 -11.94 -6.71 8.90
C ALA A 109 -13.17 -7.62 8.81
N SER A 110 -14.04 -7.53 9.82
CA SER A 110 -15.35 -8.16 9.77
C SER A 110 -16.33 -7.29 8.98
N LEU A 111 -16.95 -7.87 7.95
CA LEU A 111 -18.10 -7.29 7.27
C LEU A 111 -19.38 -7.65 8.05
N SER A 112 -20.16 -6.66 8.44
CA SER A 112 -21.45 -6.85 9.09
C SER A 112 -22.52 -6.03 8.40
N HIS A 113 -23.79 -6.42 8.54
CA HIS A 113 -24.92 -5.68 7.97
C HIS A 113 -24.92 -4.21 8.39
N ASN A 114 -24.62 -3.92 9.67
CA ASN A 114 -24.51 -2.54 10.16
C ASN A 114 -23.44 -1.75 9.41
N ARG A 115 -22.31 -2.38 9.04
CA ARG A 115 -21.27 -1.71 8.25
C ARG A 115 -21.71 -1.49 6.80
N ILE A 116 -22.51 -2.38 6.23
CA ILE A 116 -23.06 -2.21 4.87
C ILE A 116 -24.06 -1.06 4.84
N PHE A 117 -24.99 -1.01 5.80
CA PHE A 117 -25.98 0.07 5.87
C PHE A 117 -25.35 1.45 6.09
N LEU A 118 -24.31 1.56 6.93
CA LEU A 118 -23.59 2.84 7.10
C LEU A 118 -22.93 3.32 5.80
N LEU A 119 -22.52 2.41 4.92
CA LEU A 119 -21.97 2.79 3.61
C LEU A 119 -23.07 3.32 2.69
N GLU A 120 -24.24 2.68 2.66
CA GLU A 120 -25.37 3.15 1.84
C GLU A 120 -25.87 4.54 2.27
N ASP A 121 -25.94 4.80 3.57
CA ASP A 121 -26.40 6.09 4.12
C ASP A 121 -25.38 7.24 3.99
N ASP A 122 -24.06 7.01 3.96
CA ASP A 122 -23.06 8.07 3.75
C ASP A 122 -22.70 8.28 2.26
N ILE A 123 -22.82 7.23 1.44
CA ILE A 123 -22.56 7.28 -0.01
C ILE A 123 -23.78 7.82 -0.77
N CYS A 124 -25.03 7.69 -0.30
CA CYS A 124 -26.19 8.25 -1.01
C CYS A 124 -26.38 9.78 -0.92
N PRO A 125 -26.17 10.47 0.22
CA PRO A 125 -26.44 11.91 0.34
C PRO A 125 -25.35 12.80 -0.24
N SER A 126 -24.12 12.30 -0.42
CA SER A 126 -23.02 13.07 -1.02
C SER A 126 -23.10 13.19 -2.55
N TRP A 127 -24.09 12.53 -3.17
CA TRP A 127 -24.23 12.40 -4.63
C TRP A 127 -25.61 12.85 -5.15
N CYS A 128 -26.45 13.44 -4.30
CA CYS A 128 -27.73 14.09 -4.67
C CYS A 128 -27.61 15.62 -4.79
#